data_AF-A0A6P1TK43-F1
#
_entry.id   AF-A0A6P1TK43-F1
#
_cell.length_a   1.000
_cell.length_b   1.000
_cell.length_c   1.000
_cell.angle_alpha   90.00
_cell.angle_beta   90.00
_cell.angle_gamma   90.00
#
_symmetry.space_group_name_H-M   'P 1'
#
loop_
_entity.id
_entity.type
_entity.pdbx_description
1 polymer ?
#
loop_
_entity_poly.entity_id
_entity_poly.type
_entity_poly.pdbx_seq_one_letter_code
_entity_poly.pdbx_strand_id
1 'polypeptide(L)'
;MNVSLQSGADYSYLFRSLNSSKGNSVSNLNFLSDYGSIRNGSYLKLLKAYYTKDGSNSAVSSIVKTNSISSDDTKTLVKVQSSTDALKESAYALCSTGKNSIFTQKEITTTAADGTKTSTTGYDTDTIYKALSQFVTDYNSVMAASDDVTSTSILSKTKNLINNTASNSKLLSSVGITINSDNSLSLNKETFVKGDINTVKSLFNGTGSYAYRVSAQASLINFAADHEASKANTYSYNGNYSNTYSSGSMFSALF
;
A
#
# COMPACT_ATOMS: atom_id res chain seq x y z
N MET A 1 38.38 38.38 -21.79
CA MET A 1 37.10 38.30 -22.53
C MET A 1 36.21 37.30 -21.81
N ASN A 2 35.04 37.77 -21.39
CA ASN A 2 34.09 37.04 -20.56
C ASN A 2 33.12 36.27 -21.49
N VAL A 3 33.01 34.94 -21.36
CA VAL A 3 32.06 34.15 -22.15
C VAL A 3 30.86 33.81 -21.25
N SER A 4 29.78 34.56 -21.45
CA SER A 4 28.47 34.31 -20.84
C SER A 4 27.84 33.05 -21.44
N LEU A 5 27.63 32.02 -20.62
CA LEU A 5 26.77 30.89 -20.93
C LEU A 5 25.34 31.25 -20.50
N GLN A 6 24.46 31.56 -21.45
CA GLN A 6 23.03 31.58 -21.18
C GLN A 6 22.19 31.18 -22.40
N SER A 7 21.27 30.26 -22.10
CA SER A 7 19.97 30.03 -22.72
C SER A 7 19.89 28.97 -23.83
N GLY A 8 19.36 27.81 -23.42
CA GLY A 8 18.41 26.96 -24.13
C GLY A 8 18.60 26.75 -25.62
N ALA A 9 18.99 25.53 -26.01
CA ALA A 9 18.81 25.06 -27.37
C ALA A 9 17.31 25.06 -27.71
N ASP A 10 16.87 26.08 -28.44
CA ASP A 10 15.52 26.19 -28.96
C ASP A 10 15.34 25.18 -30.11
N TYR A 11 14.69 24.05 -29.81
CA TYR A 11 14.35 23.00 -30.79
C TYR A 11 13.17 23.37 -31.70
N SER A 12 12.69 24.62 -31.61
CA SER A 12 11.57 25.17 -32.36
C SER A 12 11.82 25.22 -33.88
N TYR A 13 13.07 25.10 -34.34
CA TYR A 13 13.42 25.00 -35.76
C TYR A 13 13.11 23.63 -36.38
N LEU A 14 13.05 22.55 -35.59
CA LEU A 14 12.73 21.20 -36.10
C LEU A 14 11.24 21.07 -36.45
N PHE A 15 10.37 21.92 -35.88
CA PHE A 15 8.93 21.87 -36.09
C PHE A 15 8.41 22.95 -37.06
N ARG A 16 9.28 23.80 -37.63
CA ARG A 16 8.88 24.87 -38.56
C ARG A 16 8.28 24.35 -39.88
N SER A 17 8.46 23.07 -40.22
CA SER A 17 7.86 22.46 -41.41
C SER A 17 6.36 22.15 -41.29
N LEU A 18 5.74 22.31 -40.11
CA LEU A 18 4.35 21.90 -39.88
C LEU A 18 3.30 23.01 -40.06
N ASN A 19 3.70 24.25 -40.38
CA ASN A 19 2.75 25.38 -40.44
C ASN A 19 2.50 25.94 -41.85
N SER A 20 2.70 25.13 -42.89
CA SER A 20 2.43 25.56 -44.27
C SER A 20 1.64 24.51 -45.04
N SER A 21 0.37 24.32 -44.68
CA SER A 21 -0.69 23.97 -45.64
C SER A 21 -2.07 23.96 -44.97
N LYS A 22 -2.98 24.77 -45.50
CA LYS A 22 -4.43 24.64 -45.30
C LYS A 22 -4.85 23.23 -45.73
N GLY A 23 -5.32 22.40 -44.81
CA GLY A 23 -5.85 21.09 -45.18
C GLY A 23 -6.12 20.21 -43.97
N ASN A 24 -7.38 19.85 -43.79
CA ASN A 24 -7.92 19.00 -42.74
C ASN A 24 -7.22 17.62 -42.73
N SER A 25 -6.34 17.32 -41.77
CA SER A 25 -5.84 15.96 -41.45
C SER A 25 -5.13 15.90 -40.10
N VAL A 26 -5.91 15.83 -39.03
CA VAL A 26 -5.45 15.47 -37.67
C VAL A 26 -5.35 13.95 -37.51
N SER A 27 -4.53 13.30 -38.34
CA SER A 27 -4.24 11.86 -38.21
C SER A 27 -2.75 11.66 -37.96
N ASN A 28 -2.42 11.00 -36.85
CA ASN A 28 -1.07 10.62 -36.36
C ASN A 28 -0.27 11.65 -35.54
N LEU A 29 -0.84 12.08 -34.41
CA LEU A 29 -0.05 12.62 -33.30
C LEU A 29 0.49 11.47 -32.40
N ASN A 30 1.49 10.73 -32.89
CA ASN A 30 2.31 9.81 -32.07
C ASN A 30 3.37 10.55 -31.21
N PHE A 31 3.40 11.89 -31.28
CA PHE A 31 4.38 12.73 -30.61
C PHE A 31 4.36 12.61 -29.06
N LEU A 32 3.21 12.36 -28.44
CA LEU A 32 3.12 12.12 -26.99
C LEU A 32 3.77 10.78 -26.59
N SER A 33 3.67 9.76 -27.45
CA SER A 33 4.30 8.45 -27.26
C SER A 33 5.82 8.54 -27.41
N ASP A 34 6.29 9.36 -28.37
CA ASP A 34 7.72 9.59 -28.59
C ASP A 34 8.36 10.39 -27.45
N TYR A 35 7.63 11.31 -26.81
CA TYR A 35 8.15 12.10 -25.68
C TYR A 35 8.47 11.26 -24.45
N GLY A 36 7.61 10.28 -24.11
CA GLY A 36 7.87 9.34 -23.01
C GLY A 36 9.11 8.48 -23.25
N SER A 37 9.35 8.11 -24.51
CA SER A 37 10.48 7.29 -24.96
C SER A 37 11.82 8.04 -24.87
N ILE A 38 11.80 9.36 -25.08
CA ILE A 38 12.97 10.23 -24.92
C ILE A 38 13.29 10.44 -23.43
N ARG A 39 12.27 10.72 -22.60
CA ARG A 39 12.47 10.96 -21.16
C ARG A 39 12.96 9.72 -20.40
N ASN A 40 12.47 8.53 -20.76
CA ASN A 40 12.86 7.28 -20.11
C ASN A 40 14.17 6.67 -20.66
N GLY A 41 14.81 7.34 -21.64
CA GLY A 41 16.10 6.91 -22.20
C GLY A 41 16.06 5.63 -23.05
N SER A 42 14.88 5.09 -23.34
CA SER A 42 14.70 3.93 -24.21
C SER A 42 15.08 4.26 -25.66
N TYR A 43 14.78 5.48 -26.13
CA TYR A 43 15.21 5.96 -27.45
C TYR A 43 16.75 5.99 -27.58
N LEU A 44 17.44 6.51 -26.56
CA LEU A 44 18.90 6.57 -26.54
C LEU A 44 19.53 5.17 -26.57
N LYS A 45 18.94 4.21 -25.86
CA LYS A 45 19.42 2.81 -25.83
C LYS A 45 19.22 2.11 -27.17
N LEU A 46 18.08 2.31 -27.84
CA LEU A 46 17.82 1.76 -29.17
C LEU A 46 18.78 2.33 -30.20
N LEU A 47 19.02 3.64 -30.16
CA LEU A 47 19.98 4.32 -31.02
C LEU A 47 21.39 3.78 -30.77
N LYS A 48 21.79 3.65 -29.50
CA LYS A 48 23.08 3.05 -29.13
C LYS A 48 23.20 1.62 -29.67
N ALA A 49 22.19 0.77 -29.48
CA ALA A 49 22.20 -0.61 -29.96
C ALA A 49 22.29 -0.72 -31.50
N TYR A 50 21.60 0.16 -32.22
CA TYR A 50 21.67 0.23 -33.67
C TYR A 50 23.09 0.58 -34.17
N TYR A 51 23.78 1.48 -33.48
CA TYR A 51 25.14 1.90 -33.82
C TYR A 51 26.22 0.99 -33.22
N THR A 52 25.97 0.24 -32.15
CA THR A 52 26.93 -0.68 -31.53
C THR A 52 26.81 -2.11 -32.09
N LYS A 53 26.56 -2.27 -33.39
CA LYS A 53 26.43 -3.58 -34.06
C LYS A 53 27.79 -4.30 -34.10
N ASP A 54 28.25 -4.79 -32.95
CA ASP A 54 29.34 -5.76 -32.79
C ASP A 54 28.83 -6.98 -31.98
N GLY A 55 28.31 -7.96 -32.72
CA GLY A 55 28.65 -9.38 -32.57
C GLY A 55 28.39 -10.17 -31.27
N SER A 56 27.77 -9.66 -30.20
CA SER A 56 27.58 -10.45 -28.96
C SER A 56 26.12 -10.55 -28.52
N ASN A 57 25.42 -11.57 -29.04
CA ASN A 57 23.99 -11.84 -28.85
C ASN A 57 23.60 -12.36 -27.44
N SER A 58 24.49 -12.28 -26.44
CA SER A 58 24.27 -12.82 -25.08
C SER A 58 24.01 -11.76 -24.00
N ALA A 59 24.29 -10.48 -24.26
CA ALA A 59 23.96 -9.39 -23.33
C ALA A 59 22.47 -8.96 -23.44
N VAL A 60 21.84 -9.24 -24.59
CA VAL A 60 20.44 -8.89 -24.84
C VAL A 60 19.50 -9.78 -24.03
N SER A 61 19.76 -11.09 -23.90
CA SER A 61 18.91 -12.01 -23.13
C SER A 61 18.89 -11.72 -21.61
N SER A 62 19.96 -11.14 -21.06
CA SER A 62 20.00 -10.71 -19.65
C SER A 62 19.31 -9.36 -19.41
N ILE A 63 19.19 -8.51 -20.43
CA ILE A 63 18.46 -7.24 -20.38
C ILE A 63 16.97 -7.46 -20.69
N VAL A 64 16.61 -8.54 -21.37
CA VAL A 64 15.22 -8.92 -21.70
C VAL A 64 14.37 -9.29 -20.48
N LYS A 65 14.98 -9.60 -19.33
CA LYS A 65 14.28 -9.94 -18.08
C LYS A 65 13.84 -8.71 -17.26
N THR A 66 14.05 -7.48 -17.75
CA THR A 66 13.80 -6.24 -16.98
C THR A 66 12.61 -5.40 -17.44
N ASN A 67 11.75 -5.90 -18.34
CA ASN A 67 10.41 -5.32 -18.47
C ASN A 67 9.51 -6.03 -17.48
N SER A 68 9.46 -5.47 -16.27
CA SER A 68 8.72 -6.00 -15.13
C SER A 68 7.24 -5.98 -15.48
N ILE A 69 6.69 -7.07 -15.99
CA ILE A 69 5.25 -7.29 -16.00
C ILE A 69 4.88 -7.58 -14.54
N SER A 70 3.77 -7.02 -14.05
CA SER A 70 3.29 -7.32 -12.69
C SER A 70 3.23 -8.82 -12.50
N SER A 71 3.78 -9.28 -11.39
CA SER A 71 3.73 -10.70 -11.01
C SER A 71 2.32 -11.12 -10.57
N ASP A 72 1.53 -10.17 -10.08
CA ASP A 72 0.19 -10.39 -9.55
C ASP A 72 -0.90 -9.82 -10.47
N ASP A 73 -2.06 -10.47 -10.46
CA ASP A 73 -3.27 -9.99 -11.13
C ASP A 73 -3.81 -8.72 -10.46
N THR A 74 -4.36 -7.81 -11.27
CA THR A 74 -4.94 -6.53 -10.81
C THR A 74 -5.95 -6.71 -9.68
N LYS A 75 -6.79 -7.75 -9.74
CA LYS A 75 -7.80 -8.04 -8.70
C LYS A 75 -7.16 -8.36 -7.35
N THR A 76 -6.05 -9.11 -7.35
CA THR A 76 -5.31 -9.46 -6.13
C THR A 76 -4.67 -8.23 -5.53
N LEU A 77 -4.01 -7.41 -6.35
CA LEU A 77 -3.37 -6.16 -5.89
C LEU A 77 -4.37 -5.18 -5.28
N VAL A 78 -5.56 -5.06 -5.86
CA VAL A 78 -6.63 -4.19 -5.33
C VAL A 78 -7.14 -4.70 -3.98
N LYS A 79 -7.34 -6.02 -3.84
CA LYS A 79 -7.71 -6.61 -2.55
C LYS A 79 -6.66 -6.35 -1.48
N VAL A 80 -5.37 -6.46 -1.84
CA VAL A 80 -4.26 -6.13 -0.93
C VAL A 80 -4.30 -4.65 -0.56
N GLN A 81 -4.48 -3.75 -1.52
CA GLN A 81 -4.58 -2.31 -1.25
C GLN A 81 -5.76 -1.98 -0.33
N SER A 82 -6.97 -2.43 -0.65
CA SER A 82 -8.17 -2.15 0.14
C SER A 82 -8.09 -2.73 1.56
N SER A 83 -7.57 -3.97 1.71
CA SER A 83 -7.42 -4.60 3.02
C SER A 83 -6.34 -3.93 3.86
N THR A 84 -5.23 -3.51 3.25
CA THR A 84 -4.16 -2.80 3.96
C THR A 84 -4.54 -1.38 4.34
N ASP A 85 -5.35 -0.69 3.54
CA ASP A 85 -5.93 0.60 3.91
C ASP A 85 -6.88 0.45 5.10
N ALA A 86 -7.77 -0.54 5.09
CA ALA A 86 -8.65 -0.81 6.23
C ALA A 86 -7.86 -1.12 7.50
N LEU A 87 -6.85 -2.01 7.42
CA LEU A 87 -5.98 -2.34 8.57
C LEU A 87 -5.20 -1.13 9.07
N LYS A 88 -4.71 -0.29 8.16
CA LYS A 88 -3.99 0.94 8.52
C LYS A 88 -4.89 1.87 9.33
N GLU A 89 -6.13 2.08 8.89
CA GLU A 89 -7.11 2.94 9.56
C GLU A 89 -7.54 2.39 10.92
N SER A 90 -7.88 1.09 11.01
CA SER A 90 -8.27 0.48 12.30
C SER A 90 -7.11 0.43 13.29
N ALA A 91 -5.88 0.15 12.83
CA ALA A 91 -4.69 0.23 13.65
C ALA A 91 -4.40 1.68 14.11
N TYR A 92 -4.63 2.67 13.24
CA TYR A 92 -4.44 4.08 13.55
C TYR A 92 -5.46 4.57 14.59
N ALA A 93 -6.72 4.15 14.49
CA ALA A 93 -7.75 4.47 15.48
C ALA A 93 -7.38 3.95 16.88
N LEU A 94 -6.73 2.78 16.96
CA LEU A 94 -6.23 2.21 18.20
C LEU A 94 -4.99 2.95 18.75
N CYS A 95 -4.03 3.33 17.90
CA CYS A 95 -2.83 4.05 18.35
C CYS A 95 -3.02 5.56 18.55
N SER A 96 -4.15 6.12 18.09
CA SER A 96 -4.45 7.55 18.18
C SER A 96 -4.40 8.07 19.61
N THR A 97 -3.73 9.22 19.80
CA THR A 97 -3.56 9.88 21.09
C THR A 97 -4.34 11.19 21.16
N GLY A 98 -4.53 11.71 22.37
CA GLY A 98 -5.23 12.98 22.58
C GLY A 98 -6.73 12.88 22.35
N LYS A 99 -7.32 13.85 21.65
CA LYS A 99 -8.78 13.97 21.48
C LYS A 99 -9.42 12.81 20.70
N ASN A 100 -8.65 12.15 19.84
CA ASN A 100 -9.13 11.04 19.01
C ASN A 100 -8.85 9.68 19.65
N SER A 101 -8.28 9.64 20.87
CA SER A 101 -8.00 8.40 21.55
C SER A 101 -9.28 7.77 22.09
N ILE A 102 -9.51 6.51 21.72
CA ILE A 102 -10.55 5.68 22.33
C ILE A 102 -10.20 5.24 23.76
N PHE A 103 -8.94 5.44 24.17
CA PHE A 103 -8.43 5.10 25.51
C PHE A 103 -8.52 6.29 26.47
N THR A 104 -9.68 6.94 26.50
CA THR A 104 -10.00 8.04 27.42
C THR A 104 -10.88 7.53 28.54
N GLN A 105 -10.57 7.94 29.77
CA GLN A 105 -11.41 7.64 30.92
C GLN A 105 -12.63 8.58 30.92
N LYS A 106 -13.81 8.02 31.18
CA LYS A 106 -15.07 8.74 31.36
C LYS A 106 -15.54 8.55 32.80
N GLU A 107 -16.26 9.54 33.33
CA GLU A 107 -17.03 9.38 34.55
C GLU A 107 -18.17 8.39 34.29
N ILE A 108 -18.16 7.23 34.96
CA ILE A 108 -19.23 6.24 34.90
C ILE A 108 -20.02 6.35 36.21
N THR A 109 -21.25 6.83 36.13
CA THR A 109 -22.15 6.87 37.30
C THR A 109 -22.88 5.54 37.41
N THR A 110 -22.44 4.69 38.35
CA THR A 110 -23.15 3.47 38.71
C THR A 110 -24.09 3.75 39.87
N THR A 111 -25.38 3.46 39.69
CA THR A 111 -26.37 3.52 40.77
C THR A 111 -26.52 2.11 41.33
N ALA A 112 -26.12 1.91 42.58
CA ALA A 112 -26.29 0.65 43.28
C ALA A 112 -27.77 0.41 43.64
N ALA A 113 -28.13 -0.83 43.96
CA ALA A 113 -29.51 -1.25 44.24
C ALA A 113 -30.12 -0.58 45.49
N ASP A 114 -29.28 0.05 46.32
CA ASP A 114 -29.61 0.85 47.50
C ASP A 114 -29.87 2.34 47.17
N GLY A 115 -29.75 2.75 45.90
CA GLY A 115 -29.90 4.14 45.46
C GLY A 115 -28.63 4.99 45.58
N THR A 116 -27.51 4.41 46.03
CA THR A 116 -26.23 5.11 46.15
C THR A 116 -25.60 5.30 44.78
N LYS A 117 -25.35 6.55 44.37
CA LYS A 117 -24.65 6.89 43.13
C LYS A 117 -23.14 6.93 43.39
N THR A 118 -22.41 6.05 42.75
CA THR A 118 -20.94 6.03 42.75
C THR A 118 -20.45 6.49 41.39
N SER A 119 -19.70 7.59 41.35
CA SER A 119 -18.94 8.00 40.16
C SER A 119 -17.62 7.25 40.17
N THR A 120 -17.46 6.32 39.22
CA THR A 120 -16.21 5.59 39.01
C THR A 120 -15.61 6.04 37.69
N THR A 121 -14.38 6.53 37.71
CA THR A 121 -13.65 6.86 36.48
C THR A 121 -13.25 5.57 35.77
N GLY A 122 -13.74 5.33 34.55
CA GLY A 122 -13.56 4.06 33.83
C GLY A 122 -13.42 4.21 32.32
N TYR A 123 -13.07 3.13 31.63
CA TYR A 123 -12.93 3.10 30.18
C TYR A 123 -14.19 2.57 29.49
N ASP A 124 -14.43 3.00 28.25
CA ASP A 124 -15.50 2.51 27.38
C ASP A 124 -15.10 1.16 26.77
N THR A 125 -15.22 0.09 27.55
CA THR A 125 -14.75 -1.25 27.20
C THR A 125 -15.42 -1.81 25.96
N ASP A 126 -16.70 -1.49 25.73
CA ASP A 126 -17.45 -1.91 24.54
C ASP A 126 -16.91 -1.24 23.27
N THR A 127 -16.62 0.06 23.32
CA THR A 127 -16.02 0.77 22.19
C THR A 127 -14.62 0.23 21.87
N ILE A 128 -13.81 -0.01 22.90
CA ILE A 128 -12.46 -0.57 22.73
C ILE A 128 -12.53 -2.00 22.17
N TYR A 129 -13.45 -2.84 22.67
CA TYR A 129 -13.65 -4.19 22.13
C TYR A 129 -14.04 -4.17 20.65
N LYS A 130 -14.99 -3.30 20.26
CA LYS A 130 -15.39 -3.16 18.85
C LYS A 130 -14.23 -2.72 17.96
N ALA A 131 -13.44 -1.75 18.41
CA ALA A 131 -12.26 -1.30 17.67
C ALA A 131 -11.22 -2.41 17.50
N LEU A 132 -10.96 -3.20 18.56
CA LEU A 132 -10.07 -4.36 18.48
C LEU A 132 -10.62 -5.48 17.59
N SER A 133 -11.93 -5.72 17.64
CA SER A 133 -12.59 -6.69 16.78
C SER A 133 -12.45 -6.29 15.31
N GLN A 134 -12.65 -5.01 14.98
CA GLN A 134 -12.45 -4.50 13.63
C GLN A 134 -10.99 -4.66 13.18
N PHE A 135 -10.04 -4.27 14.03
CA PHE A 135 -8.62 -4.47 13.76
C PHE A 135 -8.26 -5.94 13.48
N VAL A 136 -8.80 -6.89 14.25
CA VAL A 136 -8.59 -8.32 14.03
C VAL A 136 -9.17 -8.77 12.69
N THR A 137 -10.38 -8.32 12.35
CA THR A 137 -11.01 -8.60 11.05
C THR A 137 -10.18 -8.05 9.89
N ASP A 138 -9.69 -6.81 9.99
CA ASP A 138 -8.90 -6.17 8.93
C ASP A 138 -7.53 -6.83 8.79
N TYR A 139 -6.90 -7.23 9.91
CA TYR A 139 -5.65 -7.98 9.90
C TYR A 139 -5.81 -9.31 9.15
N ASN A 140 -6.87 -10.05 9.46
CA ASN A 140 -7.17 -11.32 8.81
C ASN A 140 -7.49 -11.12 7.32
N SER A 141 -8.12 -10.00 6.96
CA SER A 141 -8.37 -9.64 5.56
C SER A 141 -7.07 -9.41 4.79
N VAL A 142 -6.03 -8.83 5.42
CA VAL A 142 -4.70 -8.71 4.81
C VAL A 142 -4.03 -10.07 4.65
N MET A 143 -4.16 -10.98 5.62
CA MET A 143 -3.64 -12.35 5.50
C MET A 143 -4.30 -13.07 4.32
N ALA A 144 -5.63 -13.07 4.26
CA ALA A 144 -6.39 -13.69 3.18
C ALA A 144 -6.10 -13.06 1.80
N ALA A 145 -5.96 -11.73 1.72
CA ALA A 145 -5.58 -11.06 0.47
C ALA A 145 -4.14 -11.37 0.04
N SER A 146 -3.26 -11.72 0.99
CA SER A 146 -1.86 -12.07 0.71
C SER A 146 -1.66 -13.52 0.29
N ASP A 147 -2.64 -14.41 0.49
CA ASP A 147 -2.53 -15.83 0.12
C ASP A 147 -2.40 -16.03 -1.41
N ASP A 148 -3.05 -15.16 -2.19
CA ASP A 148 -3.02 -15.19 -3.66
C ASP A 148 -1.84 -14.39 -4.25
N VAL A 149 -0.96 -13.81 -3.43
CA VAL A 149 0.12 -12.93 -3.87
C VAL A 149 1.39 -13.71 -4.20
N THR A 150 2.00 -13.36 -5.32
CA THR A 150 3.26 -13.86 -5.83
C THR A 150 4.40 -12.85 -5.74
N SER A 151 4.10 -11.54 -5.69
CA SER A 151 5.12 -10.50 -5.56
C SER A 151 5.92 -10.66 -4.26
N THR A 152 7.21 -10.95 -4.40
CA THR A 152 8.13 -11.12 -3.26
C THR A 152 8.23 -9.85 -2.42
N SER A 153 8.06 -8.66 -3.03
CA SER A 153 8.07 -7.38 -2.31
C SER A 153 6.91 -7.32 -1.32
N ILE A 154 5.70 -7.66 -1.76
CA ILE A 154 4.49 -7.69 -0.93
C ILE A 154 4.65 -8.77 0.15
N LEU A 155 4.98 -10.01 -0.25
CA LEU A 155 5.15 -11.14 0.68
C LEU A 155 6.19 -10.88 1.78
N SER A 156 7.32 -10.24 1.45
CA SER A 156 8.35 -9.92 2.43
C SER A 156 7.86 -8.94 3.50
N LYS A 157 7.01 -7.98 3.11
CA LYS A 157 6.42 -7.00 4.02
C LYS A 157 5.30 -7.62 4.84
N THR A 158 4.47 -8.48 4.25
CA THR A 158 3.49 -9.30 4.97
C THR A 158 4.18 -10.19 6.01
N LYS A 159 5.31 -10.81 5.68
CA LYS A 159 6.12 -11.59 6.63
C LYS A 159 6.65 -10.75 7.78
N ASN A 160 7.07 -9.51 7.53
CA ASN A 160 7.48 -8.59 8.60
C ASN A 160 6.32 -8.22 9.52
N LEU A 161 5.11 -8.04 8.98
CA LEU A 161 3.90 -7.86 9.77
C LEU A 161 3.65 -9.08 10.67
N ILE A 162 3.67 -10.30 10.11
CA ILE A 162 3.49 -11.56 10.87
C ILE A 162 4.54 -11.69 11.99
N ASN A 163 5.82 -11.46 11.69
CA ASN A 163 6.90 -11.55 12.68
C ASN A 163 6.74 -10.52 13.82
N ASN A 164 6.26 -9.32 13.49
CA ASN A 164 5.98 -8.29 14.48
C ASN A 164 4.82 -8.69 15.40
N THR A 165 3.76 -9.26 14.83
CA THR A 165 2.63 -9.83 15.57
C THR A 165 3.06 -10.99 16.47
N ALA A 166 3.83 -11.94 15.94
CA ALA A 166 4.35 -13.08 16.70
C ALA A 166 5.22 -12.65 17.90
N SER A 167 6.02 -11.59 17.72
CA SER A 167 6.85 -11.02 18.80
C SER A 167 6.01 -10.46 19.96
N ASN A 168 4.74 -10.12 19.72
CA ASN A 168 3.80 -9.63 20.71
C ASN A 168 2.81 -10.70 21.21
N SER A 169 2.96 -11.96 20.78
CA SER A 169 2.04 -13.07 21.07
C SER A 169 1.62 -13.20 22.54
N LYS A 170 2.56 -13.11 23.48
CA LYS A 170 2.28 -13.20 24.93
C LYS A 170 1.38 -12.06 25.42
N LEU A 171 1.68 -10.82 25.02
CA LEU A 171 0.89 -9.65 25.40
C LEU A 171 -0.49 -9.70 24.73
N LEU A 172 -0.55 -10.06 23.44
CA LEU A 172 -1.81 -10.27 22.72
C LEU A 172 -2.68 -11.32 23.43
N SER A 173 -2.10 -12.45 23.84
CA SER A 173 -2.83 -13.51 24.53
C SER A 173 -3.40 -13.04 25.87
N SER A 174 -2.65 -12.23 26.63
CA SER A 174 -3.12 -11.66 27.91
C SER A 174 -4.32 -10.73 27.78
N VAL A 175 -4.55 -10.15 26.59
CA VAL A 175 -5.70 -9.30 26.28
C VAL A 175 -6.78 -10.02 25.46
N GLY A 176 -6.68 -11.34 25.35
CA GLY A 176 -7.66 -12.19 24.66
C GLY A 176 -7.48 -12.28 23.14
N ILE A 177 -6.34 -11.84 22.59
CA ILE A 177 -6.03 -11.98 21.16
C ILE A 177 -5.09 -13.17 20.96
N THR A 178 -5.54 -14.17 20.20
CA THR A 178 -4.75 -15.38 19.90
C THR A 178 -4.28 -15.36 18.45
N ILE A 179 -3.04 -15.79 18.22
CA ILE A 179 -2.49 -16.02 16.89
C ILE A 179 -2.74 -17.48 16.52
N ASN A 180 -3.49 -17.71 15.45
CA ASN A 180 -3.83 -19.04 14.94
C ASN A 180 -2.67 -19.61 14.09
N SER A 181 -2.75 -20.89 13.73
CA SER A 181 -1.72 -21.59 12.95
C SER A 181 -1.51 -21.04 11.54
N ASP A 182 -2.53 -20.40 10.97
CA ASP A 182 -2.51 -19.72 9.67
C ASP A 182 -2.03 -18.26 9.77
N ASN A 183 -1.54 -17.84 10.95
CA ASN A 183 -1.18 -16.47 11.31
C ASN A 183 -2.37 -15.50 11.42
N SER A 184 -3.61 -15.96 11.26
CA SER A 184 -4.78 -15.12 11.55
C SER A 184 -4.92 -14.86 13.04
N LEU A 185 -5.69 -13.84 13.40
CA LEU A 185 -5.98 -13.43 14.76
C LEU A 185 -7.41 -13.81 15.14
N SER A 186 -7.61 -14.19 16.39
CA SER A 186 -8.94 -14.34 17.00
C SER A 186 -9.03 -13.53 18.29
N LEU A 187 -10.19 -12.95 18.57
CA LEU A 187 -10.46 -12.16 19.78
C LEU A 187 -11.49 -12.87 20.66
N ASN A 188 -11.09 -13.22 21.88
CA ASN A 188 -11.96 -13.84 22.87
C ASN A 188 -12.55 -12.77 23.80
N LYS A 189 -13.87 -12.56 23.70
CA LYS A 189 -14.59 -11.55 24.50
C LYS A 189 -14.46 -11.78 26.01
N GLU A 190 -14.55 -13.01 26.47
CA GLU A 190 -14.48 -13.31 27.91
C GLU A 190 -13.11 -12.99 28.50
N THR A 191 -12.06 -13.33 27.76
CA THR A 191 -10.67 -13.06 28.15
C THR A 191 -10.38 -11.56 28.09
N PHE A 192 -10.90 -10.87 27.08
CA PHE A 192 -10.79 -9.41 26.98
C PHE A 192 -11.46 -8.70 28.16
N VAL A 193 -12.70 -9.08 28.50
CA VAL A 193 -13.46 -8.46 29.61
C VAL A 193 -12.81 -8.73 30.97
N LYS A 194 -12.17 -9.89 31.15
CA LYS A 194 -11.39 -10.23 32.35
C LYS A 194 -9.99 -9.60 32.35
N GLY A 195 -9.51 -9.15 31.20
CA GLY A 195 -8.18 -8.61 31.00
C GLY A 195 -8.04 -7.18 31.54
N ASP A 196 -6.81 -6.79 31.85
CA ASP A 196 -6.51 -5.43 32.29
C ASP A 196 -6.50 -4.46 31.10
N ILE A 197 -7.43 -3.50 31.12
CA ILE A 197 -7.56 -2.46 30.09
C ILE A 197 -6.31 -1.58 29.96
N ASN A 198 -5.50 -1.44 31.04
CA ASN A 198 -4.24 -0.71 30.95
C ASN A 198 -3.22 -1.48 30.11
N THR A 199 -3.21 -2.81 30.20
CA THR A 199 -2.39 -3.67 29.33
C THR A 199 -2.83 -3.53 27.87
N VAL A 200 -4.14 -3.50 27.60
CA VAL A 200 -4.68 -3.20 26.26
C VAL A 200 -4.19 -1.85 25.76
N LYS A 201 -4.32 -0.81 26.59
CA LYS A 201 -3.89 0.55 26.27
C LYS A 201 -2.40 0.61 25.98
N SER A 202 -1.54 0.00 26.80
CA SER A 202 -0.10 -0.03 26.57
C SER A 202 0.29 -0.76 25.29
N LEU A 203 -0.45 -1.81 24.92
CA LEU A 203 -0.17 -2.57 23.71
C LEU A 203 -0.58 -1.81 22.45
N PHE A 204 -1.73 -1.14 22.47
CA PHE A 204 -2.33 -0.57 21.26
C PHE A 204 -2.18 0.94 21.14
N ASN A 205 -2.13 1.68 22.24
CA ASN A 205 -2.15 3.15 22.22
C ASN A 205 -0.76 3.78 22.18
N GLY A 206 -0.62 4.89 21.44
CA GLY A 206 0.58 5.71 21.45
C GLY A 206 1.62 5.35 20.40
N THR A 207 2.62 6.23 20.27
CA THR A 207 3.75 6.04 19.36
C THR A 207 4.60 4.85 19.81
N GLY A 208 4.98 3.99 18.86
CA GLY A 208 5.76 2.79 19.14
C GLY A 208 4.94 1.61 19.69
N SER A 209 3.63 1.78 19.88
CA SER A 209 2.72 0.70 20.24
C SER A 209 2.69 -0.38 19.15
N TYR A 210 2.17 -1.56 19.48
CA TYR A 210 1.95 -2.62 18.50
C TYR A 210 1.05 -2.16 17.35
N ALA A 211 -0.07 -1.47 17.65
CA ALA A 211 -0.97 -0.96 16.61
C ALA A 211 -0.28 0.07 15.70
N TYR A 212 0.56 0.95 16.26
CA TYR A 212 1.34 1.90 15.47
C TYR A 212 2.27 1.17 14.48
N ARG A 213 2.96 0.13 14.94
CA ARG A 213 3.84 -0.67 14.08
C ARG A 213 3.05 -1.43 13.00
N VAL A 214 1.87 -1.95 13.33
CA VAL A 214 0.98 -2.61 12.35
C VAL A 214 0.50 -1.62 11.29
N SER A 215 0.06 -0.43 11.67
CA SER A 215 -0.35 0.63 10.73
C SER A 215 0.78 1.00 9.75
N ALA A 216 2.00 1.12 10.25
CA ALA A 216 3.18 1.37 9.44
C ALA A 216 3.49 0.20 8.48
N GLN A 217 3.42 -1.05 8.95
CA GLN A 217 3.62 -2.22 8.08
C GLN A 217 2.53 -2.35 7.02
N ALA A 218 1.26 -2.11 7.37
CA ALA A 218 0.15 -2.09 6.43
C ALA A 218 0.39 -1.05 5.31
N SER A 219 0.84 0.15 5.67
CA SER A 219 1.21 1.19 4.69
C SER A 219 2.36 0.75 3.77
N LEU A 220 3.34 0.01 4.30
CA LEU A 220 4.44 -0.52 3.48
C LEU A 220 3.96 -1.59 2.50
N ILE A 221 3.06 -2.48 2.93
CA ILE A 221 2.46 -3.52 2.07
C ILE A 221 1.64 -2.84 0.96
N ASN A 222 0.81 -1.86 1.32
CA ASN A 222 0.03 -1.07 0.37
C ASN A 222 0.93 -0.40 -0.68
N PHE A 223 2.02 0.25 -0.25
CA PHE A 223 2.99 0.85 -1.16
C PHE A 223 3.67 -0.18 -2.07
N ALA A 224 3.97 -1.39 -1.59
CA ALA A 224 4.48 -2.45 -2.45
C ALA A 224 3.44 -2.91 -3.49
N ALA A 225 2.17 -3.00 -3.10
CA ALA A 225 1.09 -3.34 -4.01
C ALA A 225 0.88 -2.25 -5.08
N ASP A 226 0.95 -0.97 -4.70
CA ASP A 226 0.91 0.16 -5.64
C ASP A 226 2.10 0.15 -6.61
N HIS A 227 3.31 -0.09 -6.09
CA HIS A 227 4.48 -0.22 -6.95
C HIS A 227 4.39 -1.43 -7.90
N GLU A 228 3.88 -2.57 -7.42
CA GLU A 228 3.65 -3.74 -8.28
C GLU A 228 2.58 -3.45 -9.34
N ALA A 229 1.51 -2.75 -8.96
CA ALA A 229 0.47 -2.30 -9.87
C ALA A 229 1.01 -1.39 -10.98
N SER A 230 1.91 -0.47 -10.64
CA SER A 230 2.50 0.46 -11.61
C SER A 230 3.27 -0.24 -12.74
N LYS A 231 3.82 -1.43 -12.47
CA LYS A 231 4.59 -2.23 -13.44
C LYS A 231 3.73 -2.76 -14.59
N ALA A 232 2.47 -3.05 -14.31
CA ALA A 232 1.52 -3.54 -15.29
C ALA A 232 1.15 -2.50 -16.37
N ASN A 233 1.42 -1.22 -16.14
CA ASN A 233 1.11 -0.09 -17.04
C ASN A 233 2.32 0.38 -17.87
N THR A 234 3.28 -0.52 -18.09
CA THR A 234 4.54 -0.20 -18.78
C THR A 234 4.62 -0.85 -20.17
N TYR A 235 5.62 -0.47 -20.97
CA TYR A 235 5.81 -1.07 -22.29
C TYR A 235 6.22 -2.54 -22.16
N SER A 236 5.48 -3.43 -22.84
CA SER A 236 5.87 -4.82 -23.04
C SER A 236 7.11 -4.90 -23.95
N TYR A 237 7.74 -6.08 -23.96
CA TYR A 237 8.90 -6.43 -24.78
C TYR A 237 8.76 -6.06 -26.28
N ASN A 238 7.54 -6.09 -26.82
CA ASN A 238 7.28 -5.79 -28.23
C ASN A 238 7.08 -4.28 -28.53
N GLY A 239 7.32 -3.40 -27.56
CA GLY A 239 7.03 -1.97 -27.70
C GLY A 239 5.53 -1.64 -27.64
N ASN A 240 4.69 -2.63 -27.33
CA ASN A 240 3.26 -2.43 -27.10
C ASN A 240 3.03 -2.02 -25.66
N TYR A 241 2.12 -1.07 -25.43
CA TYR A 241 1.66 -0.75 -24.08
C TYR A 241 1.02 -1.99 -23.45
N SER A 242 1.56 -2.46 -22.31
CA SER A 242 0.87 -3.43 -21.46
C SER A 242 -0.30 -2.67 -20.82
N ASN A 243 -1.50 -2.78 -21.38
CA ASN A 243 -2.70 -2.18 -20.81
C ASN A 243 -3.48 -3.25 -20.05
N THR A 244 -2.91 -3.78 -18.97
CA THR A 244 -3.65 -4.66 -18.04
C THR A 244 -4.41 -3.87 -16.97
N TYR A 245 -4.14 -2.55 -16.81
CA TYR A 245 -5.03 -1.63 -16.10
C TYR A 245 -5.89 -0.86 -17.08
N SER A 246 -6.93 -1.51 -17.59
CA SER A 246 -8.08 -0.73 -18.05
C SER A 246 -8.77 -0.18 -16.81
N SER A 247 -8.85 1.15 -16.67
CA SER A 247 -9.55 1.84 -15.58
C SER A 247 -11.00 1.34 -15.34
N GLY A 248 -11.56 0.57 -16.27
CA GLY A 248 -12.83 -0.14 -16.11
C GLY A 248 -12.83 -1.23 -15.03
N SER A 249 -11.69 -1.86 -14.70
CA SER A 249 -11.64 -2.89 -13.65
C SER A 249 -11.61 -2.32 -12.22
N MET A 250 -11.21 -1.05 -12.04
CA MET A 250 -11.35 -0.34 -10.76
C MET A 250 -12.80 0.06 -10.52
N PHE A 251 -13.49 0.52 -11.57
CA PHE A 251 -14.92 0.82 -11.50
C PHE A 251 -15.73 -0.44 -11.25
N SER A 252 -15.48 -1.53 -11.98
CA SER A 252 -16.22 -2.79 -11.82
C SER A 252 -15.91 -3.59 -10.56
N ALA A 253 -14.90 -3.20 -9.77
CA ALA A 253 -14.62 -3.79 -8.46
C ALA A 253 -15.30 -3.01 -7.31
N LEU A 254 -15.88 -1.84 -7.60
CA LEU A 254 -16.60 -0.98 -6.68
C LEU A 254 -18.14 -1.13 -6.78
N PHE A 255 -18.63 -1.95 -7.71
CA PHE A 255 -20.07 -2.27 -7.90
C PHE A 255 -20.30 -3.76 -8.03
#